data_AF-A0A497NSP6-F1
#
_entry.id   AF-A0A497NSP6-F1
#
_cell.length_a   1.000
_cell.length_b   1.000
_cell.length_c   1.000
_cell.angle_alpha   90.00
_cell.angle_beta   90.00
_cell.angle_gamma   90.00
#
_symmetry.space_group_name_H-M   'P 1'
#
loop_
_entity.id
_entity.type
_entity.pdbx_description
1 polymer ?
#
loop_
_entity_poly.entity_id
_entity_poly.type
_entity_poly.pdbx_seq_one_letter_code
_entity_poly.pdbx_strand_id
1 'polypeptide(L)'
;MGKWVYDMHETDVWWSTSDIGWIVGHSYVVYASLLFGCSTIMYEGVPDHPAPDIWWRIIEKNRVTKLWISPTGVRALMKYGDE
;
A
#
# COMPACT_ATOMS: atom_id res chain seq x y z
N MET A 1 10.78 12.42 -3.21
CA MET A 1 9.44 12.51 -2.59
C MET A 1 9.29 11.59 -1.39
N GLY A 2 9.77 10.33 -1.40
CA GLY A 2 9.62 9.40 -0.27
C GLY A 2 9.86 10.00 1.13
N LYS A 3 11.06 10.54 1.38
CA LYS A 3 11.38 11.22 2.65
C LYS A 3 10.52 12.47 2.95
N TRP A 4 10.25 13.30 1.96
CA TRP A 4 9.65 14.63 2.21
C TRP A 4 8.12 14.63 2.21
N VAL A 5 7.49 13.70 1.49
CA VAL A 5 6.03 13.58 1.35
C VAL A 5 5.49 12.50 2.29
N TYR A 6 6.19 11.37 2.39
CA TYR A 6 5.75 10.20 3.16
C TYR A 6 6.61 9.95 4.40
N ASP A 7 7.58 10.82 4.70
CA ASP A 7 8.44 10.72 5.88
C ASP A 7 9.13 9.34 6.02
N MET A 8 9.49 8.70 4.90
CA MET A 8 10.00 7.31 4.89
C MET A 8 11.29 7.15 5.71
N HIS A 9 11.28 6.18 6.63
CA HIS A 9 12.41 5.75 7.45
C HIS A 9 12.66 4.24 7.29
N GLU A 10 13.88 3.79 7.61
CA GLU A 10 14.28 2.37 7.52
C GLU A 10 13.44 1.42 8.37
N THR A 11 12.81 1.93 9.44
CA THR A 11 11.92 1.18 10.33
C THR A 11 10.49 1.06 9.81
N ASP A 12 10.16 1.73 8.71
CA ASP A 12 8.81 1.71 8.16
C ASP A 12 8.50 0.41 7.39
N VAL A 13 7.26 -0.05 7.56
CA VAL A 13 6.64 -1.02 6.68
C VAL A 13 5.70 -0.27 5.75
N TRP A 14 6.19 -0.01 4.54
CA TRP A 14 5.48 0.74 3.51
C TRP A 14 4.66 -0.18 2.61
N TRP A 15 3.41 0.19 2.34
CA TRP A 15 2.60 -0.49 1.34
C TRP A 15 1.92 0.48 0.38
N SER A 16 2.24 0.35 -0.91
CA SER A 16 1.51 1.02 -1.98
C SER A 16 0.70 -0.01 -2.75
N THR A 17 -0.62 0.19 -2.84
CA THR A 17 -1.53 -0.74 -3.52
C THR A 17 -1.51 -0.60 -5.05
N SER A 18 -0.61 0.22 -5.60
CA SER A 18 -0.44 0.34 -7.06
C SER A 18 0.31 -0.85 -7.62
N ASP A 19 -0.14 -1.31 -8.78
CA ASP A 19 0.62 -2.26 -9.61
C ASP A 19 1.94 -1.64 -10.13
N ILE A 20 2.94 -2.49 -10.37
CA ILE A 20 4.26 -2.10 -10.88
C ILE A 20 4.23 -1.62 -12.32
N GLY A 21 3.21 -1.92 -13.11
CA GLY A 21 3.02 -1.39 -14.46
C GLY A 21 2.80 0.13 -14.51
N TRP A 22 2.49 0.77 -13.37
CA TRP A 22 2.29 2.21 -13.27
C TRP A 22 3.49 2.94 -12.64
N ILE A 23 3.58 4.25 -12.86
CA ILE A 23 4.67 5.08 -12.32
C ILE A 23 4.69 5.08 -10.78
N VAL A 24 3.52 4.94 -10.14
CA VAL A 24 3.41 4.84 -8.67
C VAL A 24 4.06 3.54 -8.20
N GLY A 25 3.83 2.43 -8.89
CA GLY A 25 4.46 1.14 -8.58
C GLY A 25 5.98 1.20 -8.70
N HIS A 26 6.50 1.69 -9.83
CA HIS A 26 7.94 1.89 -10.00
C HIS A 26 8.51 2.79 -8.89
N SER A 27 7.89 3.94 -8.66
CA SER A 27 8.44 4.97 -7.78
C SER A 27 8.33 4.60 -6.30
N TYR A 28 7.22 3.99 -5.87
CA TYR A 28 6.89 3.85 -4.45
C TYR A 28 6.71 2.41 -3.98
N VAL A 29 6.52 1.43 -4.87
CA VAL A 29 6.61 0.00 -4.47
C VAL A 29 8.07 -0.46 -4.51
N VAL A 30 8.84 -0.02 -5.51
CA VAL A 30 10.22 -0.46 -5.75
C VAL A 30 11.25 0.60 -5.36
N TYR A 31 11.38 1.70 -6.12
CA TYR A 31 12.55 2.57 -6.00
C TYR A 31 12.62 3.29 -4.66
N ALA A 32 11.62 4.09 -4.28
CA ALA A 32 11.70 4.91 -3.08
C ALA A 32 11.80 4.06 -1.81
N SER A 33 10.93 3.07 -1.64
CA SER A 33 10.93 2.20 -0.46
C SER A 33 12.28 1.51 -0.26
N LEU A 34 12.84 0.90 -1.32
CA LEU A 34 14.14 0.21 -1.23
C LEU A 34 15.32 1.17 -1.08
N LEU A 35 15.29 2.35 -1.74
CA LEU A 35 16.34 3.36 -1.60
C LEU A 35 16.38 3.97 -0.20
N PHE A 36 15.23 4.08 0.48
CA PHE A 36 15.14 4.58 1.87
C PHE A 36 15.26 3.45 2.92
N GLY A 37 15.50 2.21 2.50
CA GLY A 37 15.68 1.06 3.40
C GLY A 37 14.40 0.58 4.09
N CYS A 38 13.22 1.01 3.63
CA CYS A 38 11.96 0.55 4.17
C CYS A 38 11.69 -0.91 3.80
N SER A 39 10.87 -1.60 4.59
CA SER A 39 10.22 -2.82 4.15
C SER A 39 9.07 -2.48 3.20
N THR A 40 8.99 -3.12 2.03
CA THR A 40 7.92 -2.90 1.04
C THR A 40 7.08 -4.17 0.85
N ILE A 41 5.77 -4.01 0.69
CA ILE A 41 4.85 -5.14 0.41
C ILE A 41 4.51 -5.16 -1.08
N MET A 42 4.82 -6.28 -1.73
CA MET A 42 4.30 -6.62 -3.05
C MET A 42 3.01 -7.44 -2.87
N TYR A 43 1.93 -7.01 -3.51
CA TYR A 43 0.63 -7.67 -3.41
C TYR A 43 0.13 -8.07 -4.80
N GLU A 44 -0.22 -9.34 -4.93
CA GLU A 44 -0.90 -9.90 -6.10
C GLU A 44 -2.33 -10.23 -5.71
N GLY A 45 -3.29 -9.50 -6.27
CA GLY A 45 -4.71 -9.69 -5.99
C GLY A 45 -5.52 -8.42 -6.17
N VAL A 46 -6.75 -8.44 -5.68
CA VAL A 46 -7.72 -7.35 -5.77
C VAL A 46 -8.27 -7.02 -4.37
N PRO A 47 -8.71 -5.77 -4.12
CA PRO A 47 -9.11 -5.30 -2.78
C PRO A 47 -10.27 -6.07 -2.13
N ASP A 48 -10.98 -6.92 -2.88
CA ASP A 48 -12.18 -7.62 -2.43
C ASP A 48 -12.13 -9.15 -2.58
N HIS A 49 -10.96 -9.72 -2.86
CA HIS A 49 -10.78 -11.17 -2.94
C HIS A 49 -9.67 -11.66 -2.00
N PRO A 50 -9.91 -12.69 -1.16
CA PRO A 50 -11.12 -13.51 -1.06
C PRO A 50 -12.30 -12.84 -0.32
N ALA A 51 -12.07 -11.70 0.33
CA ALA A 51 -13.07 -10.93 1.05
C ALA A 51 -12.66 -9.44 1.07
N PRO A 52 -13.60 -8.49 1.24
CA PRO A 52 -13.35 -7.03 1.21
C PRO A 52 -12.50 -6.50 2.36
N ASP A 53 -12.14 -7.36 3.31
CA ASP A 53 -11.24 -7.06 4.43
C ASP A 53 -9.78 -7.47 4.17
N ILE A 54 -9.47 -8.06 3.02
CA ILE A 54 -8.14 -8.64 2.74
C ILE A 54 -7.01 -7.63 2.90
N TRP A 55 -7.20 -6.38 2.47
CA TRP A 55 -6.19 -5.33 2.62
C TRP A 55 -5.97 -4.95 4.10
N TRP A 56 -7.04 -4.89 4.90
CA TRP A 56 -6.94 -4.62 6.33
C TRP A 56 -6.22 -5.77 7.06
N ARG A 57 -6.50 -7.03 6.67
CA ARG A 57 -5.80 -8.20 7.19
C ARG A 57 -4.31 -8.20 6.84
N ILE A 58 -3.94 -7.75 5.65
CA ILE A 58 -2.53 -7.60 5.24
C ILE A 58 -1.85 -6.51 6.08
N ILE A 59 -2.52 -5.38 6.29
CA ILE A 59 -2.04 -4.27 7.11
C ILE A 59 -1.77 -4.75 8.54
N GLU A 60 -2.75 -5.41 9.16
CA GLU A 60 -2.63 -5.93 10.52
C GLU A 60 -1.52 -6.98 10.64
N LYS A 61 -1.51 -7.97 9.76
CA LYS A 61 -0.53 -9.07 9.78
C LYS A 61 0.92 -8.58 9.67
N ASN A 62 1.17 -7.60 8.79
CA ASN A 62 2.51 -7.10 8.51
C ASN A 62 2.87 -5.84 9.31
N ARG A 63 1.94 -5.34 10.15
CA ARG A 63 2.10 -4.08 10.90
C ARG A 63 2.53 -2.92 9.99
N VAL A 64 1.81 -2.74 8.89
CA VAL A 64 2.05 -1.65 7.93
C VAL A 64 2.00 -0.32 8.67
N THR A 65 3.07 0.47 8.55
CA THR A 65 3.17 1.79 9.20
C THR A 65 2.60 2.88 8.31
N LYS A 66 2.66 2.71 6.99
CA LYS A 66 2.24 3.72 6.00
C LYS A 66 1.63 3.07 4.76
N LEU A 67 0.48 3.60 4.32
CA LEU A 67 -0.31 3.10 3.20
C LEU A 67 -0.44 4.18 2.11
N TRP A 68 -0.26 3.78 0.85
CA TRP A 68 -0.71 4.53 -0.30
C TRP A 68 -1.79 3.76 -1.05
N ILE A 69 -2.93 4.42 -1.27
CA ILE A 69 -4.11 3.87 -1.94
C ILE A 69 -4.66 4.91 -2.92
N SER A 70 -5.14 4.45 -4.09
CA SER A 70 -5.76 5.35 -5.05
C SER A 70 -7.17 5.77 -4.59
N PRO A 71 -7.66 6.98 -4.96
CA PRO A 71 -9.03 7.39 -4.64
C PRO A 71 -10.11 6.43 -5.17
N THR A 72 -9.84 5.78 -6.31
CA THR A 72 -10.72 4.75 -6.86
C THR A 72 -10.75 3.50 -5.98
N GLY A 73 -9.60 3.07 -5.45
CA GLY A 73 -9.52 1.96 -4.49
C GLY A 73 -10.29 2.25 -3.21
N VAL A 74 -10.17 3.46 -2.65
CA VAL A 74 -10.94 3.89 -1.47
C VAL A 74 -12.45 3.79 -1.74
N ARG A 75 -12.94 4.41 -2.83
CA ARG A 75 -14.37 4.36 -3.18
C ARG A 75 -14.86 2.94 -3.46
N ALA A 76 -14.02 2.08 -4.05
CA ALA A 76 -14.36 0.69 -4.30
C ALA A 76 -14.53 -0.12 -3.01
N LEU A 77 -13.80 0.23 -1.94
CA LEU A 77 -13.94 -0.40 -0.63
C LEU A 77 -15.07 0.19 0.21
N MET A 78 -15.36 1.49 0.08
CA MET A 78 -16.45 2.15 0.80
C MET A 78 -17.81 1.47 0.60
N LYS A 79 -18.09 0.93 -0.59
CA LYS A 79 -19.36 0.23 -0.87
C LYS A 79 -19.62 -1.02 0.00
N TYR A 80 -18.60 -1.54 0.67
CA TYR A 80 -18.69 -2.72 1.52
C TYR A 80 -18.94 -2.39 3.00
N GLY A 81 -19.00 -1.10 3.37
CA GLY A 81 -19.34 -0.67 4.73
C GLY A 81 -20.45 0.36 4.71
N ASP A 82 -21.61 0.00 5.25
CA ASP A 82 -22.77 0.86 5.55
C ASP A 82 -23.74 0.13 6.53
N GLU A 83 -23.22 -0.76 7.38
CA GLU A 83 -23.89 -1.30 8.57
C GLU A 83 -23.23 -0.78 9.85
#